data_AF-A0A517X0L6-F1
#
_entry.id   AF-A0A517X0L6-F1
#
_cell.length_a   1.000
_cell.length_b   1.000
_cell.length_c   1.000
_cell.angle_alpha   90.00
_cell.angle_beta   90.00
_cell.angle_gamma   90.00
#
_symmetry.space_group_name_H-M   'P 1'
#
loop_
_entity.id
_entity.type
_entity.pdbx_description
1 polymer ?
#
loop_
_entity_poly.entity_id
_entity_poly.type
_entity_poly.pdbx_seq_one_letter_code
_entity_poly.pdbx_strand_id
1 'polypeptide(L)'
;MGMFDYYIPDPPLHCPACNSVLEGWQGKDGPCMLLIWQQGDKVPVAHKLPEEDIDNNKVFLESFVLPSHFEIYTDGCKCERMIDAYGFCENEVWCRSEVVTHLNFRPGYTTSVKDEHKIRKYLKQWIENEIE
;
A
#
# COMPACT_ATOMS: atom_id res chain seq x y z
N MET A 1 3.47 -1.29 19.08
CA MET A 1 2.58 -0.90 17.96
C MET A 1 3.46 -0.21 16.94
N GLY A 2 3.48 -0.68 15.70
CA GLY A 2 4.22 -0.01 14.63
C GLY A 2 3.32 1.04 14.00
N MET A 3 3.86 2.23 13.73
CA MET A 3 3.12 3.25 12.98
C MET A 3 3.14 2.89 11.48
N PHE A 4 2.07 3.20 10.78
CA PHE A 4 1.85 2.97 9.35
C PHE A 4 0.90 4.04 8.82
N ASP A 5 0.86 4.21 7.51
CA ASP A 5 -0.10 5.07 6.83
C ASP A 5 -1.19 4.23 6.15
N TYR A 6 -2.30 4.87 5.79
CA TYR A 6 -3.41 4.29 5.06
C TYR A 6 -3.42 4.77 3.62
N TYR A 7 -3.84 3.91 2.72
CA TYR A 7 -3.78 4.15 1.28
C TYR A 7 -5.13 3.82 0.63
N ILE A 8 -5.56 4.67 -0.29
CA ILE A 8 -6.82 4.51 -1.03
C ILE A 8 -6.49 4.50 -2.53
N PRO A 9 -6.30 3.31 -3.12
CA PRO A 9 -6.11 3.19 -4.57
C PRO A 9 -7.37 3.63 -5.33
N ASP A 10 -7.17 4.32 -6.45
CA ASP A 10 -8.24 4.73 -7.37
C ASP A 10 -7.77 4.53 -8.82
N PRO A 11 -8.29 3.52 -9.56
CA PRO A 11 -9.43 2.67 -9.21
C PRO A 11 -9.13 1.65 -8.10
N PRO A 12 -10.16 1.14 -7.40
CA PRO A 12 -9.99 0.09 -6.40
C PRO A 12 -9.32 -1.17 -6.97
N LEU A 13 -8.36 -1.71 -6.22
CA LEU A 13 -7.66 -2.94 -6.59
C LEU A 13 -8.51 -4.17 -6.28
N HIS A 14 -8.33 -5.23 -7.07
CA HIS A 14 -9.06 -6.48 -6.93
C HIS A 14 -8.12 -7.64 -6.63
N CYS A 15 -8.58 -8.59 -5.82
CA CYS A 15 -7.83 -9.81 -5.55
C CYS A 15 -7.71 -10.63 -6.85
N PRO A 16 -6.51 -11.00 -7.30
CA PRO A 16 -6.36 -11.76 -8.54
C PRO A 16 -6.93 -13.19 -8.44
N ALA A 17 -7.17 -13.70 -7.22
CA ALA A 17 -7.67 -15.05 -7.02
C ALA A 17 -9.20 -15.15 -6.88
N CYS A 18 -9.81 -14.28 -6.07
CA CYS A 18 -11.25 -14.31 -5.83
C CYS A 18 -12.01 -13.13 -6.44
N ASN A 19 -11.29 -12.20 -7.07
CA ASN A 19 -11.81 -11.00 -7.72
C ASN A 19 -12.61 -10.06 -6.81
N SER A 20 -12.50 -10.18 -5.49
CA SER A 20 -13.11 -9.22 -4.57
C SER A 20 -12.34 -7.90 -4.57
N VAL A 21 -13.05 -6.78 -4.37
CA VAL A 21 -12.41 -5.49 -4.06
C VAL A 21 -11.57 -5.63 -2.79
N LEU A 22 -10.39 -5.03 -2.82
CA LEU A 22 -9.43 -5.01 -1.72
C LEU A 22 -9.48 -3.66 -1.01
N GLU A 23 -9.65 -3.69 0.31
CA GLU A 23 -9.81 -2.51 1.15
C GLU A 23 -8.77 -2.47 2.27
N GLY A 24 -8.72 -1.39 3.05
CA GLY A 24 -7.90 -1.36 4.27
C GLY A 24 -6.38 -1.36 4.03
N TRP A 25 -5.92 -0.84 2.91
CA TRP A 25 -4.49 -0.80 2.57
C TRP A 25 -3.68 0.01 3.57
N GLN A 26 -2.54 -0.55 3.98
CA GLN A 26 -1.58 0.03 4.90
C GLN A 26 -0.17 -0.03 4.32
N GLY A 27 0.70 0.89 4.71
CA GLY A 27 2.09 0.93 4.23
C GLY A 27 3.04 1.53 5.25
N LYS A 28 4.32 1.19 5.11
CA LYS A 28 5.40 1.66 6.00
C LYS A 28 6.49 2.46 5.28
N ASP A 29 6.35 2.62 3.97
CA ASP A 29 7.27 3.42 3.15
C ASP A 29 6.91 4.91 3.13
N GLY A 30 5.71 5.25 3.61
CA GLY A 30 5.34 6.62 3.89
C GLY A 30 5.98 7.15 5.19
N PRO A 31 5.63 8.39 5.57
CA PRO A 31 6.04 9.00 6.84
C PRO A 31 5.71 8.17 8.08
N CYS A 32 4.77 7.22 7.99
CA CYS A 32 4.30 6.41 9.11
C CYS A 32 3.73 7.28 10.22
N MET A 33 2.87 8.24 9.84
CA MET A 33 2.28 9.24 10.73
C MET A 33 0.75 9.10 10.81
N LEU A 34 0.21 7.91 10.51
CA LEU A 34 -1.23 7.64 10.43
C LEU A 34 -1.92 8.55 9.40
N LEU A 35 -1.21 8.89 8.33
CA LEU A 35 -1.72 9.69 7.22
C LEU A 35 -2.63 8.84 6.34
N ILE A 36 -3.58 9.48 5.67
CA ILE A 36 -4.47 8.85 4.70
C ILE A 36 -4.12 9.44 3.33
N TRP A 37 -3.57 8.58 2.46
CA TRP A 37 -3.21 8.92 1.09
C TRP A 37 -4.28 8.43 0.13
N GLN A 38 -4.55 9.21 -0.92
CA GLN A 38 -5.46 8.84 -2.00
C GLN A 38 -4.72 8.93 -3.34
N GLN A 39 -4.88 7.92 -4.19
CA GLN A 39 -4.31 7.93 -5.53
C GLN A 39 -4.92 9.08 -6.34
N GLY A 40 -4.09 9.79 -7.09
CA GLY A 40 -4.44 11.02 -7.79
C GLY A 40 -4.01 12.29 -7.04
N ASP A 41 -3.75 12.19 -5.74
CA ASP A 41 -3.30 13.32 -4.92
C ASP A 41 -1.78 13.30 -4.68
N LYS A 42 -1.23 14.51 -4.49
CA LYS A 42 0.18 14.73 -4.16
C LYS A 42 0.47 14.64 -2.67
N VAL A 43 -0.49 15.09 -1.86
CA VAL A 43 -0.40 15.22 -0.41
C VAL A 43 -1.44 14.31 0.23
N PRO A 44 -1.29 13.91 1.50
CA PRO A 44 -2.31 13.11 2.16
C PRO A 44 -3.60 13.93 2.30
N VAL A 45 -4.74 13.26 2.15
CA VAL A 45 -6.07 13.88 2.19
C VAL A 45 -6.60 14.04 3.62
N ALA A 46 -6.07 13.26 4.56
CA ALA A 46 -6.43 13.30 5.97
C ALA A 46 -5.37 12.59 6.84
N HIS A 47 -5.59 12.55 8.16
CA HIS A 47 -4.81 11.77 9.12
C HIS A 47 -5.73 11.17 10.19
N LYS A 48 -5.25 10.17 10.94
CA LYS A 48 -5.91 9.63 12.13
C LYS A 48 -5.27 10.06 13.46
N LEU A 49 -4.37 11.05 13.43
CA LEU A 49 -3.83 11.67 14.64
C LEU A 49 -4.93 12.43 15.41
N PRO A 50 -4.88 12.48 16.76
CA PRO A 50 -5.74 13.34 17.57
C PRO A 50 -5.71 14.80 17.12
N GLU A 51 -6.85 15.49 17.14
CA GLU A 51 -6.95 16.89 16.69
C GLU A 51 -6.09 17.86 17.51
N GLU A 52 -5.84 17.54 18.79
CA GLU A 52 -5.00 18.34 19.69
C GLU A 52 -3.51 18.34 19.34
N ASP A 53 -3.06 17.43 18.47
CA ASP A 53 -1.66 17.28 18.11
C ASP A 53 -1.25 18.14 16.90
N ILE A 54 -2.20 18.82 16.23
CA ILE A 54 -1.95 19.54 14.97
C ILE A 54 -2.57 20.94 14.97
N ASP A 55 -1.71 21.96 15.04
CA ASP A 55 -2.12 23.38 15.02
C ASP A 55 -2.73 23.83 13.68
N ASN A 56 -2.25 23.27 12.57
CA ASN A 56 -2.74 23.60 11.22
C ASN A 56 -2.72 22.38 10.31
N ASN A 57 -3.87 21.75 10.16
CA ASN A 57 -4.01 20.50 9.42
C ASN A 57 -3.54 20.62 7.96
N LYS A 58 -3.87 21.71 7.27
CA LYS A 58 -3.48 21.86 5.86
C LYS A 58 -1.96 21.92 5.69
N VAL A 59 -1.29 22.78 6.47
CA VAL A 59 0.18 22.93 6.41
C VAL A 59 0.87 21.63 6.83
N PHE A 60 0.31 20.94 7.82
CA PHE A 60 0.81 19.64 8.26
C PHE A 60 0.75 18.61 7.11
N LEU A 61 -0.40 18.43 6.47
CA LEU A 61 -0.56 17.49 5.35
C LEU A 61 0.36 17.85 4.17
N GLU A 62 0.47 19.13 3.81
CA GLU A 62 1.32 19.60 2.72
C GLU A 62 2.83 19.41 2.97
N SER A 63 3.25 19.09 4.20
CA SER A 63 4.66 18.85 4.54
C SER A 63 5.15 17.44 4.19
N PHE A 64 4.24 16.54 3.79
CA PHE A 64 4.55 15.16 3.48
C PHE A 64 4.48 14.87 1.98
N VAL A 65 5.37 14.00 1.52
CA VAL A 65 5.44 13.54 0.13
C VAL A 65 5.71 12.03 0.14
N LEU A 66 5.05 11.31 -0.77
CA LEU A 66 5.34 9.90 -0.98
C LEU A 66 6.63 9.70 -1.79
N PRO A 67 7.40 8.64 -1.53
CA PRO A 67 8.52 8.27 -2.40
C PRO A 67 8.03 7.95 -3.81
N SER A 68 8.94 7.93 -4.78
CA SER A 68 8.60 7.62 -6.19
C SER A 68 7.99 6.23 -6.38
N HIS A 69 8.33 5.30 -5.48
CA HIS A 69 7.83 3.94 -5.44
C HIS A 69 7.66 3.55 -3.97
N PHE A 70 6.57 2.87 -3.62
CA PHE A 70 6.30 2.39 -2.27
C PHE A 70 5.49 1.10 -2.28
N GLU A 71 5.53 0.37 -1.18
CA GLU A 71 4.77 -0.84 -0.93
C GLU A 71 3.60 -0.56 0.02
N ILE A 72 2.45 -1.13 -0.34
CA ILE A 72 1.26 -1.20 0.50
C ILE A 72 0.81 -2.65 0.59
N TYR A 73 0.18 -3.02 1.70
CA TYR A 73 -0.35 -4.34 1.95
C TYR A 73 -1.74 -4.27 2.56
N THR A 74 -2.51 -5.34 2.41
CA THR A 74 -3.83 -5.49 3.02
C THR A 74 -4.12 -6.96 3.35
N ASP A 75 -4.87 -7.17 4.44
CA ASP A 75 -5.56 -8.41 4.78
C ASP A 75 -7.07 -8.35 4.50
N GLY A 76 -7.56 -7.24 3.94
CA GLY A 76 -8.98 -6.94 3.67
C GLY A 76 -9.60 -7.70 2.49
N CYS A 77 -9.08 -8.88 2.17
CA CYS A 77 -9.61 -9.73 1.10
C CYS A 77 -10.64 -10.73 1.64
N LYS A 78 -11.71 -11.00 0.88
CA LYS A 78 -12.73 -12.02 1.25
C LYS A 78 -12.18 -13.44 1.41
N CYS A 79 -11.07 -13.74 0.74
CA CYS A 79 -10.42 -15.06 0.86
C CYS A 79 -9.27 -15.07 1.88
N GLU A 80 -9.22 -14.07 2.78
CA GLU A 80 -8.28 -13.98 3.92
C GLU A 80 -6.79 -14.00 3.52
N ARG A 81 -6.50 -13.72 2.25
CA ARG A 81 -5.13 -13.65 1.74
C ARG A 81 -4.55 -12.28 2.07
N MET A 82 -3.31 -12.29 2.56
CA MET A 82 -2.46 -11.10 2.51
C MET A 82 -2.17 -10.75 1.06
N ILE A 83 -2.43 -9.51 0.68
CA ILE A 83 -2.15 -8.97 -0.65
C ILE A 83 -1.21 -7.80 -0.51
N ASP A 84 -0.14 -7.80 -1.30
CA ASP A 84 0.78 -6.68 -1.43
C ASP A 84 0.50 -5.95 -2.76
N ALA A 85 0.76 -4.65 -2.81
CA ALA A 85 0.70 -3.84 -4.03
C ALA A 85 1.81 -2.79 -4.04
N TYR A 86 2.26 -2.42 -5.24
CA TYR A 86 3.16 -1.29 -5.43
C TYR A 86 2.36 -0.04 -5.75
N GLY A 87 2.75 1.10 -5.17
CA GLY A 87 2.33 2.44 -5.56
C GLY A 87 3.46 3.16 -6.30
N PHE A 88 3.08 4.01 -7.25
CA PHE A 88 4.03 4.75 -8.09
C PHE A 88 3.64 6.23 -8.12
N CYS A 89 4.63 7.10 -7.93
CA CYS A 89 4.46 8.55 -8.01
C CYS A 89 5.18 9.13 -9.22
N GLU A 90 4.48 9.97 -9.98
CA GLU A 90 5.03 10.80 -11.06
C GLU A 90 4.81 12.27 -10.71
N ASN A 91 5.87 13.09 -10.77
CA ASN A 91 5.82 14.49 -10.30
C ASN A 91 5.23 14.63 -8.88
N GLU A 92 5.59 13.69 -8.00
CA GLU A 92 5.13 13.62 -6.59
C GLU A 92 3.64 13.28 -6.43
N VAL A 93 2.91 13.00 -7.51
CA VAL A 93 1.51 12.56 -7.48
C VAL A 93 1.46 11.05 -7.57
N TRP A 94 0.78 10.39 -6.63
CA TRP A 94 0.53 8.94 -6.71
C TRP A 94 -0.39 8.65 -7.89
N CYS A 95 0.14 8.09 -8.98
CA CYS A 95 -0.57 8.01 -10.26
C CYS A 95 -1.09 6.60 -10.60
N ARG A 96 -0.47 5.54 -10.08
CA ARG A 96 -0.92 4.15 -10.28
C ARG A 96 -0.61 3.25 -9.09
N SER A 97 -1.36 2.16 -9.02
CA SER A 97 -1.04 1.01 -8.17
C SER A 97 -1.19 -0.32 -8.89
N GLU A 98 -0.36 -1.28 -8.51
CA GLU A 98 -0.31 -2.61 -9.11
C GLU A 98 -0.24 -3.67 -8.01
N VAL A 99 -1.18 -4.61 -7.98
CA VAL A 99 -1.10 -5.78 -7.09
C VAL A 99 0.16 -6.57 -7.42
N VAL A 100 0.90 -6.96 -6.39
CA VAL A 100 2.08 -7.82 -6.51
C VAL A 100 1.63 -9.24 -6.79
N THR A 101 2.15 -9.79 -7.89
CA THR A 101 1.94 -11.15 -8.36
C THR A 101 3.29 -11.78 -8.68
N HIS A 102 3.30 -13.07 -9.01
CA HIS A 102 4.52 -13.74 -9.46
C HIS A 102 5.07 -13.18 -10.79
N LEU A 103 4.26 -12.47 -11.57
CA LEU A 103 4.64 -11.90 -12.86
C LEU A 103 5.33 -10.53 -12.75
N ASN A 104 4.96 -9.73 -11.75
CA ASN A 104 5.45 -8.35 -11.60
C ASN A 104 6.21 -8.10 -10.29
N PHE A 105 6.52 -9.14 -9.51
CA PHE A 105 7.35 -9.02 -8.31
C PHE A 105 8.73 -8.44 -8.64
N ARG A 106 9.12 -7.35 -7.95
CA ARG A 106 10.40 -6.66 -8.16
C ARG A 106 11.28 -6.74 -6.91
N PRO A 107 12.45 -7.40 -6.99
CA PRO A 107 13.45 -7.32 -5.92
C PRO A 107 13.89 -5.86 -5.70
N GLY A 108 14.05 -5.46 -4.44
CA GLY A 108 14.46 -4.12 -4.02
C GLY A 108 13.32 -3.08 -3.93
N TYR A 109 12.07 -3.49 -4.17
CA TYR A 109 10.89 -2.62 -4.03
C TYR A 109 10.17 -2.81 -2.68
N THR A 110 10.76 -3.59 -1.79
CA THR A 110 10.22 -3.87 -0.45
C THR A 110 11.15 -3.35 0.62
N THR A 111 10.64 -3.17 1.83
CA THR A 111 11.40 -2.58 2.94
C THR A 111 12.53 -3.47 3.47
N SER A 112 12.53 -4.77 3.15
CA SER A 112 13.58 -5.71 3.57
C SER A 112 13.66 -6.99 2.75
N VAL A 113 14.85 -7.62 2.73
CA VAL A 113 15.09 -8.96 2.16
C VAL A 113 14.20 -10.04 2.80
N LYS A 114 13.84 -9.86 4.08
CA LYS A 114 12.94 -10.77 4.79
C LYS A 114 11.53 -10.70 4.22
N ASP A 115 11.05 -9.51 3.90
CA ASP A 115 9.74 -9.30 3.29
C ASP A 115 9.72 -9.84 1.87
N GLU A 116 10.79 -9.66 1.09
CA GLU A 116 10.90 -10.30 -0.23
C GLU A 116 10.75 -11.82 -0.16
N HIS A 117 11.42 -12.47 0.80
CA HIS A 117 11.33 -13.93 0.96
C HIS A 117 9.91 -14.36 1.34
N LYS A 118 9.24 -13.59 2.20
CA LYS A 118 7.86 -13.83 2.62
C LYS A 118 6.89 -13.71 1.44
N ILE A 119 6.99 -12.63 0.66
CA ILE A 119 6.15 -12.39 -0.52
C ILE A 119 6.35 -13.49 -1.56
N ARG A 120 7.61 -13.84 -1.88
CA ARG A 120 7.91 -14.96 -2.79
C ARG A 120 7.29 -16.27 -2.34
N LYS A 121 7.34 -16.56 -1.03
CA LYS A 121 6.73 -17.77 -0.47
C LYS A 121 5.21 -17.77 -0.67
N TYR A 122 4.52 -16.65 -0.42
CA TYR A 122 3.07 -16.56 -0.64
C TYR A 122 2.69 -16.66 -2.12
N LEU A 123 3.41 -15.97 -3.00
CA LEU A 123 3.17 -16.02 -4.43
C LEU A 123 3.35 -17.44 -4.99
N LYS A 124 4.33 -18.19 -4.49
CA LYS A 124 4.53 -19.59 -4.87
C LYS A 124 3.34 -20.47 -4.44
N GLN A 125 2.82 -20.28 -3.22
CA GLN A 125 1.63 -21.00 -2.75
C GLN A 125 0.39 -20.70 -3.59
N TRP A 126 0.28 -19.49 -4.15
CA TRP A 126 -0.85 -19.16 -5.02
C TRP A 126 -0.80 -19.92 -6.35
N ILE A 127 0.38 -20.04 -6.96
CA ILE A 127 0.56 -20.81 -8.20
C ILE A 127 0.26 -22.29 -7.96
N GLU A 128 0.75 -22.85 -6.86
CA GLU A 128 0.58 -24.28 -6.56
C GLU A 128 -0.89 -24.66 -6.32
N ASN A 129 -1.68 -23.76 -5.70
CA ASN A 129 -3.11 -23.98 -5.44
C ASN A 129 -4.03 -23.71 -6.66
N GLU A 130 -3.50 -23.19 -7.78
CA GLU A 130 -4.26 -23.01 -9.03
C GLU A 130 -4.18 -24.25 -9.95
N ILE A 131 -3.31 -25.22 -9.63
CA ILE A 131 -3.02 -26.41 -10.45
C ILE A 131 -3.74 -27.68 -9.93
N GLU A 132 -4.37 -27.64 -8.76
CA GLU A 132 -5.23 -28.71 -8.21
C GLU A 132 -6.71 -28.50 -8.52
#